data_AF-G9ETI5-F1
#
_entry.id   AF-G9ETI5-F1
#
_cell.length_a   1.000
_cell.length_b   1.000
_cell.length_c   1.000
_cell.angle_alpha   90.00
_cell.angle_beta   90.00
_cell.angle_gamma   90.00
#
_symmetry.space_group_name_H-M   'P 1'
#
loop_
_entity.id
_entity.type
_entity.pdbx_description
1 polymer ?
#
loop_
_entity_poly.entity_id
_entity_poly.type
_entity_poly.pdbx_seq_one_letter_code
_entity_poly.pdbx_strand_id
1 'polypeptide(L)'
;MATNETELQIELDKIKNNAFDVKGHFKLLFANLLAEKQHQYEHVSIVEQLIDEDTLGAQLQKEYPGKDYVLLFYAHKPHATALHPDPQFKNDPRAHTSLLLCKVNEGKIGHVLNIDGYNYPNYADPTRNPHIKQRLVIQAQGNADREQLTPLQKASWQNMNCVLYSFTFAEQILALFQQQPELMSNLFSEQEKTKISADNLFLLHEGILAGMTNKYVRAVGPHYIYDQSFSKEHHDRMRAALAKSYELQFTQAKAQHSHTAMENQQADTTHHHESPVQPNAEDKPPVNTHKDAMVKTDILDHEEPLTPQSPEHDKDNEKTRQTATIQDSGTEKQSTTHQDTNNYNFLLNAGIALSATLAIGAFVVAAIALAAVVIMPPVAIAAVITVGAVAGLVSYGLFNTKNKEKPEESPDNTATTTKQSGM
;
A
#
# COMPACT_ATOMS: atom_id res chain seq x y z
N MET A 1 12.45 10.51 -34.28
CA MET A 1 11.33 11.03 -33.47
C MET A 1 10.43 9.95 -32.86
N ALA A 2 10.72 8.64 -33.02
CA ALA A 2 9.85 7.54 -32.54
C ALA A 2 10.14 7.05 -31.10
N THR A 3 11.19 7.53 -30.43
CA THR A 3 11.63 7.07 -29.11
C THR A 3 10.72 7.57 -27.98
N ASN A 4 10.33 8.84 -28.03
CA ASN A 4 9.63 9.50 -26.92
C ASN A 4 8.17 9.01 -26.74
N GLU A 5 7.45 8.71 -27.82
CA GLU A 5 6.06 8.20 -27.73
C GLU A 5 6.01 6.74 -27.30
N THR A 6 7.00 5.95 -27.73
CA THR A 6 7.16 4.56 -27.30
C THR A 6 7.49 4.49 -25.81
N GLU A 7 8.39 5.34 -25.33
CA GLU A 7 8.73 5.46 -23.89
C GLU A 7 7.52 5.88 -23.04
N LEU A 8 6.74 6.86 -23.51
CA LEU A 8 5.48 7.25 -22.86
C LEU A 8 4.53 6.05 -22.74
N GLN A 9 4.28 5.33 -23.83
CA GLN A 9 3.34 4.20 -23.81
C GLN A 9 3.81 3.08 -22.87
N ILE A 10 5.11 2.77 -22.87
CA ILE A 10 5.71 1.81 -21.93
C ILE A 10 5.44 2.23 -20.49
N GLU A 11 5.65 3.50 -20.16
CA GLU A 11 5.46 3.98 -18.80
C GLU A 11 3.98 4.00 -18.38
N LEU A 12 3.08 4.41 -19.29
CA LEU A 12 1.63 4.33 -19.06
C LEU A 12 1.17 2.89 -18.80
N ASP A 13 1.71 1.92 -19.53
CA ASP A 13 1.40 0.52 -19.33
C ASP A 13 1.95 0.00 -18.01
N LYS A 14 3.16 0.41 -17.60
CA LYS A 14 3.67 0.08 -16.25
C LYS A 14 2.81 0.68 -15.14
N ILE A 15 2.35 1.92 -15.29
CA ILE A 15 1.45 2.57 -14.31
C ILE A 15 0.16 1.76 -14.18
N LYS A 16 -0.50 1.44 -15.30
CA LYS A 16 -1.78 0.70 -15.31
C LYS A 16 -1.64 -0.73 -14.82
N ASN A 17 -0.53 -1.39 -15.13
CA ASN A 17 -0.24 -2.77 -14.74
C ASN A 17 0.50 -2.90 -13.42
N ASN A 18 0.62 -1.80 -12.65
CA ASN A 18 1.13 -1.84 -11.29
C ASN A 18 2.58 -2.36 -11.23
N ALA A 19 3.43 -1.92 -12.16
CA ALA A 19 4.80 -2.43 -12.34
C ALA A 19 5.82 -1.29 -12.50
N PHE A 20 5.64 -0.19 -11.78
CA PHE A 20 6.44 1.02 -11.91
C PHE A 20 7.13 1.41 -10.59
N ASP A 21 8.19 2.21 -10.67
CA ASP A 21 8.91 2.71 -9.50
C ASP A 21 8.13 3.83 -8.81
N VAL A 22 7.63 3.58 -7.60
CA VAL A 22 6.91 4.56 -6.79
C VAL A 22 7.72 5.82 -6.58
N LYS A 23 9.05 5.74 -6.44
CA LYS A 23 9.91 6.90 -6.20
C LYS A 23 9.85 7.90 -7.37
N GLY A 24 9.86 7.40 -8.61
CA GLY A 24 9.76 8.22 -9.82
C GLY A 24 8.41 8.93 -9.98
N HIS A 25 7.34 8.37 -9.44
CA HIS A 25 5.96 8.88 -9.60
C HIS A 25 5.34 9.47 -8.33
N PHE A 26 6.06 9.45 -7.21
CA PHE A 26 5.51 9.86 -5.92
C PHE A 26 4.97 11.30 -5.93
N LYS A 27 5.72 12.23 -6.53
CA LYS A 27 5.28 13.64 -6.63
C LYS A 27 3.98 13.79 -7.42
N LEU A 28 3.84 13.00 -8.49
CA LEU A 28 2.63 13.00 -9.30
C LEU A 28 1.44 12.39 -8.55
N LEU A 29 1.67 11.31 -7.79
CA LEU A 29 0.69 10.73 -6.88
C LEU A 29 0.25 11.74 -5.83
N PHE A 30 1.20 12.42 -5.19
CA PHE A 30 0.93 13.43 -4.19
C PHE A 30 0.05 14.56 -4.74
N ALA A 31 0.40 15.07 -5.92
CA ALA A 31 -0.35 16.12 -6.61
C ALA A 31 -1.80 15.71 -6.87
N ASN A 32 -2.04 14.47 -7.30
CA ASN A 32 -3.37 13.98 -7.61
C ASN A 32 -4.22 13.68 -6.36
N LEU A 33 -3.60 13.29 -5.25
CA LEU A 33 -4.33 12.67 -4.13
C LEU A 33 -4.44 13.55 -2.89
N LEU A 34 -3.46 14.42 -2.63
CA LEU A 34 -3.38 15.19 -1.39
C LEU A 34 -3.06 16.67 -1.55
N ALA A 35 -2.51 17.14 -2.68
CA ALA A 35 -2.07 18.53 -2.80
C ALA A 35 -3.17 19.55 -2.50
N GLU A 36 -4.38 19.36 -3.01
CA GLU A 36 -5.51 20.26 -2.74
C GLU A 36 -5.98 20.23 -1.28
N LYS A 37 -5.68 19.15 -0.56
CA LYS A 37 -6.08 18.96 0.84
C LYS A 37 -5.11 19.61 1.81
N GLN A 38 -3.84 19.77 1.44
CA GLN A 38 -2.79 20.27 2.34
C GLN A 38 -3.10 21.66 2.92
N HIS A 39 -3.67 22.56 2.10
CA HIS A 39 -4.00 23.92 2.54
C HIS A 39 -5.19 23.99 3.51
N GLN A 40 -5.94 22.90 3.68
CA GLN A 40 -7.13 22.86 4.54
C GLN A 40 -6.79 22.57 6.01
N TYR A 41 -5.52 22.23 6.31
CA TYR A 41 -5.08 21.81 7.65
C TYR A 41 -3.91 22.66 8.13
N GLU A 42 -4.21 23.82 8.71
CA GLU A 42 -3.20 24.79 9.15
C GLU A 42 -2.18 24.19 10.15
N HIS A 43 -2.64 23.28 11.02
CA HIS A 43 -1.82 22.66 12.06
C HIS A 43 -1.07 21.38 11.61
N VAL A 44 -1.29 20.92 10.38
CA VAL A 44 -0.70 19.69 9.85
C VAL A 44 0.23 20.02 8.69
N SER A 45 1.47 19.52 8.75
CA SER A 45 2.37 19.54 7.59
C SER A 45 2.32 18.18 6.90
N ILE A 46 2.27 18.18 5.58
CA ILE A 46 2.40 16.95 4.79
C ILE A 46 3.69 17.07 3.97
N VAL A 47 4.56 16.09 4.06
CA VAL A 47 5.84 16.12 3.35
C VAL A 47 5.68 15.51 1.97
N GLU A 48 5.89 16.33 0.94
CA GLU A 48 5.73 15.98 -0.48
C GLU A 48 6.92 15.17 -1.03
N GLN A 49 7.54 14.34 -0.19
CA GLN A 49 8.66 13.49 -0.54
C GLN A 49 8.46 12.10 0.07
N LEU A 50 8.82 11.08 -0.71
CA LEU A 50 8.94 9.72 -0.20
C LEU A 50 10.22 9.66 0.63
N ILE A 51 10.06 9.47 1.93
CA ILE A 51 11.16 9.33 2.90
C ILE A 51 11.56 7.86 2.95
N ASP A 52 12.85 7.59 3.05
CA ASP A 52 13.41 6.25 3.23
C ASP A 52 14.22 6.17 4.52
N GLU A 53 14.74 4.99 4.84
CA GLU A 53 15.52 4.75 6.06
C GLU A 53 16.73 5.68 6.20
N ASP A 54 17.37 6.03 5.08
CA ASP A 54 18.56 6.88 5.06
C ASP A 54 18.22 8.36 5.28
N THR A 55 17.04 8.79 4.82
CA THR A 55 16.59 10.19 4.90
C THR A 55 15.70 10.50 6.10
N LEU A 56 15.16 9.48 6.77
CA LEU A 56 14.26 9.64 7.92
C LEU A 56 14.90 10.44 9.05
N GLY A 57 16.14 10.13 9.43
CA GLY A 57 16.84 10.84 10.51
C GLY A 57 16.94 12.34 10.27
N ALA A 58 17.31 12.76 9.06
CA ALA A 58 17.37 14.17 8.67
C ALA A 58 15.98 14.83 8.68
N GLN A 59 14.94 14.12 8.22
CA GLN A 59 13.57 14.64 8.19
C GLN A 59 13.00 14.88 9.60
N LEU A 60 13.37 14.04 10.58
CA LEU A 60 12.96 14.17 11.98
C LEU A 60 13.63 15.36 12.69
N GLN A 61 14.82 15.77 12.25
CA GLN A 61 15.56 16.91 12.81
C GLN A 61 15.12 18.26 12.22
N LYS A 62 14.32 18.27 11.13
CA LYS A 62 13.76 19.49 10.57
C LYS A 62 12.84 20.19 11.57
N GLU A 63 12.82 21.51 11.49
CA GLU A 63 11.89 22.33 12.25
C GLU A 63 10.57 22.50 11.48
N TYR A 64 9.47 22.41 12.21
CA TYR A 64 8.10 22.58 11.72
C TYR A 64 7.38 23.65 12.55
N PRO A 65 7.76 24.93 12.41
CA PRO A 65 7.21 26.00 13.21
C PRO A 65 5.70 26.16 12.97
N GLY A 66 4.94 26.29 14.05
CA GLY A 66 3.48 26.47 14.00
C GLY A 66 2.70 25.22 13.56
N LYS A 67 3.35 24.05 13.49
CA LYS A 67 2.70 22.78 13.15
C LYS A 67 2.61 21.91 14.38
N ASP A 68 1.49 21.25 14.55
CA ASP A 68 1.25 20.30 15.63
C ASP A 68 1.55 18.87 15.20
N TYR A 69 1.40 18.59 13.90
CA TYR A 69 1.58 17.26 13.33
C TYR A 69 2.30 17.31 11.97
N VAL A 70 2.99 16.22 11.66
CA VAL A 70 3.60 15.98 10.33
C VAL A 70 3.17 14.61 9.81
N LEU A 71 2.76 14.55 8.55
CA LEU A 71 2.54 13.30 7.82
C LEU A 71 3.73 13.04 6.89
N LEU A 72 4.35 11.87 7.02
CA LEU A 72 5.46 11.42 6.18
C LEU A 72 5.09 10.11 5.48
N PHE A 73 5.37 10.01 4.18
CA PHE A 73 5.29 8.73 3.47
C PHE A 73 6.64 8.05 3.56
N TYR A 74 6.67 6.85 4.13
CA TYR A 74 7.90 6.17 4.48
C TYR A 74 8.04 4.84 3.74
N ALA A 75 9.05 4.77 2.88
CA ALA A 75 9.48 3.59 2.15
C ALA A 75 10.51 2.80 2.98
N HIS A 76 10.09 1.65 3.48
CA HIS A 76 10.94 0.71 4.19
C HIS A 76 11.88 0.02 3.20
N LYS A 77 13.18 -0.09 3.52
CA LYS A 77 14.08 -1.00 2.78
C LYS A 77 13.60 -2.44 2.93
N PRO A 78 13.77 -3.32 1.92
CA PRO A 78 13.38 -4.70 2.06
C PRO A 78 14.21 -5.39 3.12
N HIS A 79 13.52 -6.15 3.96
CA HIS A 79 14.15 -7.09 4.87
C HIS A 79 14.10 -8.51 4.27
N ALA A 80 14.76 -8.73 3.13
CA ALA A 80 15.18 -10.06 2.66
C ALA A 80 16.08 -9.95 1.42
N THR A 81 17.39 -9.90 1.60
CA THR A 81 18.38 -10.17 0.55
C THR A 81 18.50 -11.66 0.20
N ALA A 82 17.73 -12.57 0.84
CA ALA A 82 18.06 -14.00 0.82
C ALA A 82 17.01 -15.01 0.33
N LEU A 83 15.71 -14.68 0.17
CA LEU A 83 14.69 -15.73 0.01
C LEU A 83 13.53 -15.39 -0.95
N HIS A 84 13.82 -14.86 -2.15
CA HIS A 84 12.85 -14.95 -3.24
C HIS A 84 13.22 -16.14 -4.15
N PRO A 85 12.35 -17.14 -4.34
CA PRO A 85 12.66 -18.34 -5.13
C PRO A 85 12.78 -18.06 -6.63
N ASP A 86 12.29 -16.92 -7.09
CA ASP A 86 12.38 -16.53 -8.50
C ASP A 86 13.65 -15.69 -8.77
N PRO A 87 14.58 -16.20 -9.61
CA PRO A 87 15.87 -15.58 -9.90
C PRO A 87 15.78 -14.27 -10.69
N GLN A 88 14.64 -13.91 -11.30
CA GLN A 88 14.46 -12.60 -11.93
C GLN A 88 14.39 -11.46 -10.91
N PHE A 89 14.14 -11.76 -9.64
CA PHE A 89 13.88 -10.75 -8.60
C PHE A 89 14.95 -10.70 -7.49
N LYS A 90 16.11 -11.33 -7.70
CA LYS A 90 17.18 -11.42 -6.69
C LYS A 90 17.87 -10.08 -6.35
N ASN A 91 17.75 -9.07 -7.20
CA ASN A 91 18.56 -7.84 -7.12
C ASN A 91 17.77 -6.54 -6.96
N ASP A 92 16.43 -6.60 -6.89
CA ASP A 92 15.61 -5.39 -6.84
C ASP A 92 15.26 -5.04 -5.38
N PRO A 93 15.74 -3.92 -4.81
CA PRO A 93 15.46 -3.51 -3.44
C PRO A 93 13.99 -3.05 -3.33
N ARG A 94 13.13 -4.03 -3.24
CA ARG A 94 11.70 -3.93 -2.95
C ARG A 94 11.42 -3.02 -1.73
N ALA A 95 10.74 -1.89 -1.89
CA ALA A 95 10.35 -1.02 -0.77
C ALA A 95 8.84 -1.06 -0.49
N HIS A 96 8.45 -1.31 0.76
CA HIS A 96 7.04 -1.20 1.19
C HIS A 96 6.80 0.23 1.68
N THR A 97 5.66 0.84 1.32
CA THR A 97 5.34 2.20 1.76
C THR A 97 4.31 2.15 2.89
N SER A 98 4.61 2.89 3.96
CA SER A 98 3.72 3.13 5.10
C SER A 98 3.52 4.64 5.31
N LEU A 99 2.59 4.99 6.19
CA LEU A 99 2.40 6.37 6.61
C LEU A 99 2.93 6.56 8.03
N LEU A 100 3.71 7.61 8.25
CA LEU A 100 4.08 8.05 9.58
C LEU A 100 3.22 9.25 9.99
N LEU A 101 2.53 9.11 11.11
CA LEU A 101 1.88 10.22 11.81
C LEU A 101 2.79 10.68 12.94
N CYS A 102 3.29 11.91 12.82
CA CYS A 102 4.28 12.47 13.72
C CYS A 102 3.69 13.61 14.56
N LYS A 103 3.93 13.61 15.87
CA LYS A 103 3.63 14.77 16.74
C LYS A 103 4.83 15.71 16.77
N VAL A 104 4.57 16.99 16.59
CA VAL A 104 5.55 18.06 16.76
C VAL A 104 5.49 18.56 18.20
N ASN A 105 6.65 18.58 18.87
CA ASN A 105 6.87 19.15 20.20
C ASN A 105 7.99 20.19 20.08
N GLU A 106 7.77 21.41 20.56
CA GLU A 106 8.77 22.49 20.52
C GLU A 106 9.35 22.73 19.12
N GLY A 107 8.51 22.59 18.09
CA GLY A 107 8.89 22.78 16.69
C GLY A 107 9.64 21.60 16.03
N LYS A 108 9.86 20.48 16.72
CA LYS A 108 10.50 19.27 16.15
C LYS A 108 9.65 18.03 16.31
N ILE A 109 9.89 17.00 15.50
CA ILE A 109 9.17 15.73 15.62
C ILE A 109 9.63 15.01 16.90
N GLY A 110 8.71 14.86 17.86
CA GLY A 110 8.97 14.19 19.14
C GLY A 110 8.46 12.74 19.21
N HIS A 111 7.36 12.44 18.50
CA HIS A 111 6.75 11.11 18.47
C HIS A 111 6.42 10.70 17.05
N VAL A 112 6.57 9.41 16.76
CA VAL A 112 6.33 8.82 15.44
C VAL A 112 5.49 7.58 15.61
N LEU A 113 4.27 7.60 15.04
CA LEU A 113 3.41 6.44 14.88
C LEU A 113 3.46 5.95 13.43
N ASN A 114 3.92 4.72 13.21
CA ASN A 114 3.81 4.07 11.91
C ASN A 114 2.41 3.49 11.73
N ILE A 115 1.73 3.83 10.65
CA ILE A 115 0.40 3.35 10.27
C ILE A 115 0.54 2.55 8.99
N ASP A 116 0.16 1.28 9.05
CA ASP A 116 0.45 0.33 7.99
C ASP A 116 -0.72 -0.63 7.72
N GLY A 117 -0.96 -0.97 6.46
CA GLY A 117 -1.90 -2.01 6.08
C GLY A 117 -1.31 -3.42 6.14
N TYR A 118 0.01 -3.55 6.32
CA TYR A 118 0.74 -4.81 6.36
C TYR A 118 1.33 -5.09 7.75
N ASN A 119 1.14 -6.31 8.25
CA ASN A 119 1.74 -6.74 9.52
C ASN A 119 3.11 -7.39 9.29
N TYR A 120 4.16 -6.58 9.12
CA TYR A 120 5.53 -7.11 9.18
C TYR A 120 6.08 -7.01 10.60
N PRO A 121 6.33 -8.14 11.28
CA PRO A 121 6.72 -8.13 12.69
C PRO A 121 8.04 -7.39 12.97
N ASN A 122 8.95 -7.29 12.00
CA ASN A 122 10.25 -6.64 12.21
C ASN A 122 10.27 -5.11 11.91
N TYR A 123 9.12 -4.47 11.59
CA TYR A 123 9.10 -3.01 11.38
C TYR A 123 9.34 -2.19 12.65
N ALA A 124 9.01 -2.75 13.81
CA ALA A 124 9.24 -2.13 15.11
C ALA A 124 10.54 -2.61 15.75
N ASP A 125 11.47 -3.20 14.98
CA ASP A 125 12.79 -3.57 15.48
C ASP A 125 13.56 -2.27 15.81
N PRO A 126 13.74 -1.95 17.11
CA PRO A 126 14.36 -0.70 17.53
C PRO A 126 15.84 -0.63 17.16
N THR A 127 16.45 -1.77 16.82
CA THR A 127 17.84 -1.81 16.33
C THR A 127 17.97 -1.30 14.90
N ARG A 128 16.87 -1.25 14.14
CA ARG A 128 16.85 -0.85 12.73
C ARG A 128 16.20 0.51 12.53
N ASN A 129 15.05 0.73 13.17
CA ASN A 129 14.34 2.01 13.11
C ASN A 129 14.15 2.57 14.51
N PRO A 130 15.21 3.10 15.15
CA PRO A 130 15.15 3.61 16.53
C PRO A 130 14.16 4.78 16.70
N HIS A 131 13.76 5.40 15.60
CA HIS A 131 12.84 6.53 15.57
C HIS A 131 11.36 6.13 15.61
N ILE A 132 11.01 4.91 15.18
CA ILE A 132 9.62 4.43 15.09
C ILE A 132 9.34 3.56 16.31
N LYS A 133 8.71 4.14 17.33
CA LYS A 133 8.49 3.45 18.63
C LYS A 133 7.14 2.73 18.70
N GLN A 134 6.21 3.09 17.85
CA GLN A 134 4.86 2.52 17.83
C GLN A 134 4.36 2.27 16.43
N ARG A 135 3.48 1.27 16.33
CA ARG A 135 2.85 0.86 15.09
C ARG A 135 1.36 0.64 15.30
N LEU A 136 0.57 1.13 14.36
CA LEU A 136 -0.82 0.79 14.17
C LEU A 136 -0.95 0.01 12.86
N VAL A 137 -1.36 -1.25 12.94
CA VAL A 137 -1.69 -2.03 11.74
C VAL A 137 -3.18 -1.91 11.50
N ILE A 138 -3.58 -1.47 10.31
CA ILE A 138 -4.97 -1.39 9.89
C ILE A 138 -5.41 -2.78 9.40
N GLN A 139 -6.38 -3.35 10.10
CA GLN A 139 -6.86 -4.72 9.88
C GLN A 139 -8.38 -4.73 9.83
N ALA A 140 -8.96 -5.58 8.99
CA ALA A 140 -10.41 -5.77 8.93
C ALA A 140 -10.76 -7.25 9.02
N GLN A 141 -12.01 -7.57 9.29
CA GLN A 141 -12.48 -8.95 9.29
C GLN A 141 -12.37 -9.54 7.89
N GLY A 142 -12.00 -10.82 7.81
CA GLY A 142 -11.99 -11.56 6.56
C GLY A 142 -13.41 -11.84 6.03
N ASN A 143 -13.57 -11.93 4.71
CA ASN A 143 -14.83 -12.35 4.11
C ASN A 143 -15.19 -13.81 4.45
N ALA A 144 -14.19 -14.69 4.58
CA ALA A 144 -14.36 -16.12 4.84
C ALA A 144 -14.43 -16.45 6.34
N ASP A 145 -13.69 -15.70 7.15
CA ASP A 145 -13.65 -15.84 8.60
C ASP A 145 -13.81 -14.45 9.22
N ARG A 146 -14.99 -14.22 9.80
CA ARG A 146 -15.35 -12.93 10.42
C ARG A 146 -14.77 -12.78 11.82
N GLU A 147 -14.21 -13.84 12.41
CA GLU A 147 -13.60 -13.79 13.74
C GLU A 147 -12.12 -13.35 13.66
N GLN A 148 -11.46 -13.58 12.53
CA GLN A 148 -10.06 -13.22 12.34
C GLN A 148 -9.88 -11.83 11.70
N LEU A 149 -9.17 -10.95 12.40
CA LEU A 149 -8.65 -9.71 11.83
C LEU A 149 -7.47 -9.99 10.91
N THR A 150 -7.56 -9.48 9.68
CA THR A 150 -6.52 -9.62 8.65
C THR A 150 -6.03 -8.24 8.24
N PRO A 151 -4.71 -8.00 8.16
CA PRO A 151 -4.16 -6.78 7.58
C PRO A 151 -4.73 -6.51 6.19
N LEU A 152 -5.11 -5.25 5.93
CA LEU A 152 -5.72 -4.87 4.64
C LEU A 152 -4.79 -5.11 3.45
N GLN A 153 -3.49 -5.12 3.70
CA GLN A 153 -2.47 -5.27 2.69
C GLN A 153 -1.69 -6.57 2.87
N LYS A 154 -1.46 -7.26 1.75
CA LYS A 154 -0.44 -8.31 1.63
C LYS A 154 0.87 -7.70 1.14
N ALA A 155 2.00 -8.25 1.57
CA ALA A 155 3.30 -7.84 1.03
C ALA A 155 3.29 -7.93 -0.51
N SER A 156 3.49 -6.79 -1.17
CA SER A 156 3.55 -6.75 -2.61
C SER A 156 4.42 -5.58 -3.04
N TRP A 157 5.52 -5.91 -3.70
CA TRP A 157 6.68 -5.03 -3.81
C TRP A 157 6.87 -4.43 -5.20
N GLN A 158 6.06 -4.85 -6.18
CA GLN A 158 5.99 -4.24 -7.51
C GLN A 158 4.83 -3.24 -7.59
N ASN A 159 4.00 -3.19 -6.55
CA ASN A 159 2.63 -2.72 -6.64
C ASN A 159 2.45 -1.38 -5.91
N MET A 160 2.04 -0.35 -6.65
CA MET A 160 1.53 0.92 -6.12
C MET A 160 0.44 0.74 -5.05
N ASN A 161 -0.18 -0.44 -4.97
CA ASN A 161 -1.18 -0.75 -3.95
C ASN A 161 -0.72 -0.35 -2.52
N CYS A 162 0.55 -0.58 -2.14
CA CYS A 162 1.04 -0.23 -0.80
C CYS A 162 1.04 1.29 -0.53
N VAL A 163 1.47 2.07 -1.52
CA VAL A 163 1.46 3.53 -1.44
C VAL A 163 0.03 4.07 -1.51
N LEU A 164 -0.88 3.44 -2.26
CA LEU A 164 -2.31 3.82 -2.27
C LEU A 164 -2.99 3.62 -0.92
N TYR A 165 -2.68 2.54 -0.20
CA TYR A 165 -3.11 2.37 1.19
C TYR A 165 -2.62 3.54 2.05
N SER A 166 -1.33 3.87 1.98
CA SER A 166 -0.73 4.99 2.73
C SER A 166 -1.39 6.33 2.42
N PHE A 167 -1.67 6.62 1.15
CA PHE A 167 -2.40 7.84 0.74
C PHE A 167 -3.83 7.84 1.27
N THR A 168 -4.50 6.70 1.25
CA THR A 168 -5.86 6.58 1.80
C THR A 168 -5.86 6.77 3.32
N PHE A 169 -4.87 6.23 4.03
CA PHE A 169 -4.71 6.45 5.47
C PHE A 169 -4.47 7.93 5.76
N ALA A 170 -3.60 8.60 4.99
CA ALA A 170 -3.34 10.02 5.15
C ALA A 170 -4.62 10.83 4.92
N GLU A 171 -5.38 10.52 3.89
CA GLU A 171 -6.68 11.13 3.63
C GLU A 171 -7.65 10.97 4.82
N GLN A 172 -7.72 9.78 5.42
CA GLN A 172 -8.62 9.54 6.56
C GLN A 172 -8.14 10.21 7.84
N ILE A 173 -6.83 10.24 8.09
CA ILE A 173 -6.27 10.97 9.25
C ILE A 173 -6.54 12.46 9.13
N LEU A 174 -6.38 13.04 7.94
CA LEU A 174 -6.76 14.41 7.67
C LEU A 174 -8.24 14.64 7.96
N ALA A 175 -9.12 13.77 7.47
CA ALA A 175 -10.56 13.86 7.78
C ALA A 175 -10.84 13.77 9.30
N LEU A 176 -10.11 12.94 10.05
CA LEU A 176 -10.26 12.82 11.50
C LEU A 176 -9.86 14.09 12.25
N PHE A 177 -8.91 14.89 11.76
CA PHE A 177 -8.61 16.20 12.36
C PHE A 177 -9.82 17.16 12.33
N GLN A 178 -10.71 17.02 11.35
CA GLN A 178 -11.94 17.82 11.26
C GLN A 178 -13.10 17.17 12.01
N GLN A 179 -13.26 15.85 11.88
CA GLN A 179 -14.43 15.13 12.37
C GLN A 179 -14.33 14.75 13.85
N GLN A 180 -13.12 14.49 14.34
CA GLN A 180 -12.85 14.02 15.70
C GLN A 180 -11.61 14.74 16.29
N PRO A 181 -11.66 16.08 16.42
CA PRO A 181 -10.53 16.86 16.89
C PRO A 181 -10.04 16.44 18.29
N GLU A 182 -10.95 16.04 19.19
CA GLU A 182 -10.61 15.55 20.53
C GLU A 182 -9.82 14.24 20.51
N LEU A 183 -10.15 13.31 19.60
CA LEU A 183 -9.37 12.08 19.40
C LEU A 183 -7.95 12.44 18.96
N MET A 184 -7.84 13.33 17.98
CA MET A 184 -6.55 13.71 17.41
C MET A 184 -5.67 14.48 18.43
N SER A 185 -6.26 15.36 19.24
CA SER A 185 -5.53 16.08 20.30
C SER A 185 -5.07 15.15 21.42
N ASN A 186 -5.88 14.16 21.77
CA ASN A 186 -5.57 13.23 22.86
C ASN A 186 -4.70 12.04 22.43
N LEU A 187 -4.50 11.85 21.12
CA LEU A 187 -3.74 10.73 20.57
C LEU A 187 -2.33 10.65 21.17
N PHE A 188 -1.63 11.79 21.31
CA PHE A 188 -0.30 11.86 21.91
C PHE A 188 -0.34 12.61 23.24
N SER A 189 -1.05 12.06 24.24
CA SER A 189 -1.21 12.73 25.53
C SER A 189 0.13 13.04 26.22
N GLU A 190 0.24 14.22 26.84
CA GLU A 190 1.46 14.63 27.56
C GLU A 190 1.80 13.75 28.75
N GLN A 191 0.78 13.07 29.31
CA GLN A 191 0.94 12.14 30.43
C GLN A 191 1.64 10.86 29.99
N GLU A 192 1.41 10.41 28.75
CA GLU A 192 2.03 9.23 28.17
C GLU A 192 3.23 9.62 27.28
N LYS A 193 4.28 10.15 27.90
CA LYS A 193 5.51 10.65 27.23
C LYS A 193 6.22 9.68 26.28
N THR A 194 5.80 8.43 26.19
CA THR A 194 6.48 7.40 25.38
C THR A 194 5.56 6.51 24.55
N LYS A 195 4.24 6.45 24.83
CA LYS A 195 3.37 5.46 24.19
C LYS A 195 1.90 5.90 24.16
N ILE A 196 1.31 5.99 22.97
CA ILE A 196 -0.13 6.13 22.76
C ILE A 196 -0.90 4.98 23.43
N SER A 197 -1.95 5.30 24.19
CA SER A 197 -2.87 4.35 24.81
C SER A 197 -3.53 3.39 23.80
N ALA A 198 -3.89 2.19 24.27
CA ALA A 198 -4.55 1.19 23.43
C ALA A 198 -5.92 1.67 22.93
N ASP A 199 -6.67 2.39 23.76
CA ASP A 199 -8.00 2.91 23.42
C ASP A 199 -7.91 3.97 22.30
N ASN A 200 -6.94 4.88 22.38
CA ASN A 200 -6.73 5.88 21.33
C ASN A 200 -6.27 5.24 20.01
N LEU A 201 -5.42 4.21 20.06
CA LEU A 201 -5.04 3.44 18.87
C LEU A 201 -6.25 2.73 18.25
N PHE A 202 -7.13 2.16 19.08
CA PHE A 202 -8.36 1.52 18.63
C PHE A 202 -9.32 2.52 17.98
N LEU A 203 -9.54 3.68 18.60
CA LEU A 203 -10.40 4.73 18.03
C LEU A 203 -9.85 5.27 16.71
N LEU A 204 -8.52 5.49 16.63
CA LEU A 204 -7.85 5.88 15.39
C LEU A 204 -8.01 4.81 14.30
N HIS A 205 -7.84 3.53 14.66
CA HIS A 205 -8.04 2.40 13.75
C HIS A 205 -9.46 2.39 13.17
N GLU A 206 -10.48 2.45 14.03
CA GLU A 206 -11.88 2.42 13.62
C GLU A 206 -12.24 3.66 12.78
N GLY A 207 -11.72 4.83 13.14
CA GLY A 207 -11.90 6.06 12.36
C GLY A 207 -11.32 5.95 10.95
N ILE A 208 -10.12 5.37 10.82
CA ILE A 208 -9.49 5.12 9.52
C ILE A 208 -10.34 4.12 8.71
N LEU A 209 -10.76 3.00 9.30
CA LEU A 209 -11.59 2.00 8.62
C LEU A 209 -12.94 2.55 8.16
N ALA A 210 -13.60 3.35 9.00
CA ALA A 210 -14.86 4.01 8.67
C ALA A 210 -14.74 4.81 7.37
N GLY A 211 -13.69 5.64 7.28
CA GLY A 211 -13.39 6.45 6.10
C GLY A 211 -12.95 5.65 4.86
N MET A 212 -12.61 4.37 5.03
CA MET A 212 -12.22 3.45 3.95
C MET A 212 -13.39 2.61 3.42
N THR A 213 -14.61 2.85 3.90
CA THR A 213 -15.82 2.19 3.39
C THR A 213 -16.00 2.45 1.89
N ASN A 214 -16.36 1.42 1.12
CA ASN A 214 -16.47 1.43 -0.35
C ASN A 214 -15.16 1.70 -1.10
N LYS A 215 -14.02 1.74 -0.40
CA LYS A 215 -12.67 1.75 -1.02
C LYS A 215 -11.94 0.45 -0.76
N TYR A 216 -12.02 -0.06 0.48
CA TYR A 216 -11.28 -1.25 0.90
C TYR A 216 -12.09 -2.18 1.80
N VAL A 217 -13.08 -1.62 2.50
CA VAL A 217 -13.93 -2.37 3.41
C VAL A 217 -15.40 -2.08 3.14
N ARG A 218 -16.24 -3.00 3.59
CA ARG A 218 -17.69 -2.84 3.67
C ARG A 218 -18.09 -2.84 5.14
N ALA A 219 -18.93 -1.88 5.52
CA ALA A 219 -19.54 -1.85 6.86
C ALA A 219 -20.68 -2.88 6.93
N VAL A 220 -20.65 -3.73 7.95
CA VAL A 220 -21.69 -4.73 8.25
C VAL A 220 -21.99 -4.67 9.75
N GLY A 221 -23.02 -3.90 10.11
CA GLY A 221 -23.30 -3.59 11.52
C GLY A 221 -22.13 -2.82 12.15
N PRO A 222 -21.60 -3.24 13.30
CA PRO A 222 -20.46 -2.59 13.94
C PRO A 222 -19.10 -3.04 13.39
N HIS A 223 -19.08 -3.87 12.33
CA HIS A 223 -17.86 -4.47 11.82
C HIS A 223 -17.49 -3.98 10.42
N TYR A 224 -16.20 -3.94 10.15
CA TYR A 224 -15.64 -3.69 8.82
C TYR A 224 -15.07 -4.98 8.23
N ILE A 225 -15.57 -5.36 7.06
CA ILE A 225 -15.13 -6.56 6.35
C ILE A 225 -14.32 -6.14 5.14
N TYR A 226 -13.12 -6.72 4.97
CA TYR A 226 -12.27 -6.46 3.81
C TYR A 226 -12.97 -6.89 2.52
N ASP A 227 -13.02 -6.00 1.54
CA ASP A 227 -13.63 -6.25 0.24
C ASP A 227 -12.60 -6.09 -0.88
N GLN A 228 -12.18 -7.23 -1.43
CA GLN A 228 -11.21 -7.27 -2.51
C GLN A 228 -11.73 -6.60 -3.79
N SER A 229 -13.04 -6.61 -4.02
CA SER A 229 -13.63 -5.98 -5.21
C SER A 229 -13.55 -4.46 -5.12
N PHE A 230 -13.87 -3.88 -3.97
CA PHE A 230 -13.71 -2.44 -3.70
C PHE A 230 -12.23 -2.04 -3.79
N SER A 231 -11.34 -2.79 -3.16
CA SER A 231 -9.90 -2.53 -3.21
C SER A 231 -9.39 -2.51 -4.66
N LYS A 232 -9.78 -3.51 -5.46
CA LYS A 232 -9.39 -3.59 -6.88
C LYS A 232 -9.92 -2.41 -7.68
N GLU A 233 -11.22 -2.10 -7.57
CA GLU A 233 -11.84 -0.99 -8.29
C GLU A 233 -11.19 0.35 -7.91
N HIS A 234 -11.00 0.60 -6.62
CA HIS A 234 -10.34 1.80 -6.14
C HIS A 234 -8.92 1.91 -6.71
N HIS A 235 -8.11 0.85 -6.62
CA HIS A 235 -6.76 0.84 -7.18
C HIS A 235 -6.73 1.06 -8.70
N ASP A 236 -7.63 0.42 -9.45
CA ASP A 236 -7.74 0.58 -10.91
C ASP A 236 -8.06 2.04 -11.29
N ARG A 237 -9.01 2.66 -10.59
CA ARG A 237 -9.36 4.09 -10.81
C ARG A 237 -8.17 5.01 -10.53
N MET A 238 -7.44 4.75 -9.44
CA MET A 238 -6.31 5.59 -9.03
C MET A 238 -5.13 5.47 -10.00
N ARG A 239 -4.84 4.24 -10.49
CA ARG A 239 -3.87 4.02 -11.58
C ARG A 239 -4.26 4.71 -12.87
N ALA A 240 -5.53 4.61 -13.26
CA ALA A 240 -6.02 5.27 -14.47
C ALA A 240 -5.88 6.80 -14.38
N ALA A 241 -6.21 7.39 -13.22
CA ALA A 241 -6.03 8.82 -12.98
C ALA A 241 -4.54 9.22 -13.04
N LEU A 242 -3.66 8.44 -12.39
CA LEU A 242 -2.22 8.68 -12.43
C LEU A 242 -1.66 8.65 -13.86
N ALA A 243 -2.02 7.62 -14.62
CA ALA A 243 -1.59 7.46 -16.01
C ALA A 243 -2.02 8.67 -16.86
N LYS A 244 -3.26 9.15 -16.69
CA LYS A 244 -3.76 10.34 -17.38
C LYS A 244 -2.99 11.61 -17.00
N SER A 245 -2.69 11.80 -15.72
CA SER A 245 -1.89 12.96 -15.28
C SER A 245 -0.45 12.89 -15.80
N TYR A 246 0.13 11.70 -15.89
CA TYR A 246 1.48 11.49 -16.46
C TYR A 246 1.50 11.83 -17.95
N GLU A 247 0.53 11.32 -18.72
CA GLU A 247 0.36 11.63 -20.14
C GLU A 247 0.22 13.14 -20.39
N LEU A 248 -0.56 13.82 -19.56
CA LEU A 248 -0.74 15.27 -19.64
C LEU A 248 0.58 16.03 -19.39
N GLN A 249 1.31 15.69 -18.33
CA GLN A 249 2.61 16.34 -18.03
C GLN A 249 3.63 16.11 -19.14
N PHE A 250 3.68 14.89 -19.67
CA PHE A 250 4.55 14.55 -20.78
C PHE A 250 4.22 15.38 -22.04
N THR A 251 2.93 15.49 -22.39
CA THR A 251 2.48 16.27 -23.54
C THR A 251 2.80 17.76 -23.38
N GLN A 252 2.59 18.30 -22.18
CA GLN A 252 2.92 19.69 -21.86
C GLN A 252 4.42 19.97 -21.97
N ALA A 253 5.26 19.10 -21.41
CA ALA A 253 6.72 19.22 -21.51
C ALA A 253 7.19 19.15 -22.97
N LYS A 254 6.65 18.22 -23.76
CA LYS A 254 6.95 18.11 -25.20
C LYS A 254 6.59 19.39 -25.96
N ALA A 255 5.44 19.99 -25.65
CA ALA A 255 5.02 21.26 -26.27
C ALA A 255 5.95 22.43 -25.89
N GLN A 256 6.33 22.53 -24.61
CA GLN A 256 7.25 23.56 -24.12
C GLN A 256 8.64 23.45 -24.77
N HIS A 257 9.21 22.25 -24.84
CA HIS A 257 10.49 22.02 -25.52
C HIS A 257 10.42 22.37 -27.02
N SER A 258 9.29 22.10 -27.66
CA SER A 258 9.09 22.44 -29.08
C SER A 258 9.02 23.96 -29.29
N HIS A 259 8.37 24.69 -28.38
CA HIS A 259 8.33 26.16 -28.40
C HIS A 259 9.71 26.79 -28.18
N THR A 260 10.48 26.33 -27.18
CA THR A 260 11.84 26.85 -26.92
C THR A 260 12.80 26.54 -28.07
N ALA A 261 12.66 25.39 -28.73
CA ALA A 261 13.46 25.05 -29.91
C ALA A 261 13.15 25.96 -31.12
N MET A 262 11.87 26.31 -31.32
CA MET A 262 11.48 27.26 -32.38
C MET A 262 11.95 28.69 -32.09
N GLU A 263 11.88 29.15 -30.84
CA GLU A 263 12.33 30.49 -30.43
C GLU A 263 13.85 30.66 -30.57
N ASN A 264 14.63 29.63 -30.23
CA ASN A 264 16.08 29.62 -30.43
C ASN A 264 16.48 29.58 -31.91
N GLN A 265 15.71 28.90 -32.76
CA GLN A 265 15.94 28.93 -34.22
C GLN A 265 15.59 30.29 -34.83
N GLN A 266 14.59 30.99 -34.30
CA GLN A 266 14.25 32.35 -34.74
C GLN A 266 15.31 33.36 -34.32
N ALA A 267 15.83 33.26 -33.09
CA ALA A 267 16.90 34.14 -32.60
C ALA A 267 18.19 34.03 -33.44
N ASP A 268 18.55 32.82 -33.87
CA ASP A 268 19.76 32.56 -34.69
C ASP A 268 19.62 33.11 -36.12
N THR A 269 18.40 33.16 -36.67
CA THR A 269 18.16 33.78 -38.00
C THR A 269 18.19 35.31 -38.00
N THR A 270 18.08 35.97 -36.84
CA THR A 270 18.08 37.45 -36.74
C THR A 270 19.49 38.06 -36.67
N HIS A 271 20.56 37.27 -36.51
CA HIS A 271 21.94 37.77 -36.45
C HIS A 271 22.69 37.77 -37.80
N HIS A 272 22.01 37.45 -38.91
CA HIS A 272 22.56 37.56 -40.28
C HIS A 272 21.97 38.73 -41.07
N HIS A 273 21.88 39.92 -40.46
CA HIS A 273 21.78 41.16 -41.24
C HIS A 273 23.10 41.92 -41.19
N GLU A 274 23.84 41.80 -42.30
CA GLU A 274 25.06 42.54 -42.63
C GLU A 274 24.93 44.02 -42.29
N SER A 275 25.82 44.51 -41.41
CA SER A 275 26.17 45.92 -41.38
C SER A 275 27.30 46.18 -42.37
N PRO A 276 27.29 47.30 -43.13
CA PRO A 276 28.32 47.57 -44.14
C PRO A 276 29.66 47.91 -43.49
N VAL A 277 30.71 47.35 -44.08
CA VAL A 277 32.12 47.61 -43.83
C VAL A 277 32.42 49.12 -43.87
N GLN A 278 33.06 49.64 -42.81
CA GLN A 278 33.85 50.88 -42.86
C GLN A 278 35.31 50.59 -42.47
N PRO A 279 36.30 51.20 -43.15
CA PRO A 279 37.71 50.84 -43.00
C PRO A 279 38.42 51.63 -41.88
N ASN A 280 39.33 50.91 -41.21
CA ASN A 280 40.44 51.29 -40.34
C ASN A 280 40.77 52.77 -40.08
N ALA A 281 40.98 53.07 -38.78
CA ALA A 281 42.07 53.91 -38.32
C ALA A 281 42.62 53.36 -36.99
N GLU A 282 43.94 53.14 -36.94
CA GLU A 282 44.74 52.76 -35.77
C GLU A 282 44.78 53.89 -34.73
N ASP A 283 44.68 53.59 -33.43
CA ASP A 283 45.60 54.13 -32.42
C ASP A 283 45.46 53.43 -31.04
N LYS A 284 46.62 53.01 -30.51
CA LYS A 284 47.04 52.78 -29.10
C LYS A 284 46.35 51.77 -28.16
N PRO A 285 47.16 51.04 -27.34
CA PRO A 285 46.69 50.31 -26.16
C PRO A 285 46.73 51.21 -24.91
N PRO A 286 45.85 50.98 -23.92
CA PRO A 286 46.40 50.74 -22.58
C PRO A 286 45.59 49.77 -21.69
N VAL A 287 46.36 49.06 -20.84
CA VAL A 287 46.13 48.87 -19.39
C VAL A 287 44.98 47.95 -18.93
N ASN A 288 45.39 46.72 -18.61
CA ASN A 288 45.32 46.07 -17.28
C ASN A 288 44.06 46.28 -16.41
N THR A 289 43.38 45.18 -16.04
CA THR A 289 43.16 44.76 -14.64
C THR A 289 42.22 43.56 -14.58
N HIS A 290 42.72 42.38 -14.23
CA HIS A 290 41.93 41.45 -13.41
C HIS A 290 42.82 40.93 -12.30
N LYS A 291 42.38 41.25 -11.07
CA LYS A 291 42.95 40.88 -9.80
C LYS A 291 42.72 39.41 -9.48
N ASP A 292 43.71 38.90 -8.77
CA ASP A 292 43.76 37.65 -8.01
C ASP A 292 42.59 37.43 -7.06
N ALA A 293 42.27 36.14 -6.84
CA ALA A 293 42.36 35.45 -5.54
C ALA A 293 41.87 34.01 -5.75
N MET A 294 42.73 32.98 -5.88
CA MET A 294 43.36 32.19 -4.80
C MET A 294 42.41 31.75 -3.68
N VAL A 295 42.25 30.42 -3.54
CA VAL A 295 42.36 29.57 -2.32
C VAL A 295 42.01 28.14 -2.76
N LYS A 296 43.00 27.27 -3.03
CA LYS A 296 43.59 26.24 -2.14
C LYS A 296 42.61 25.14 -1.69
N THR A 297 42.72 23.97 -2.32
CA THR A 297 42.41 22.66 -1.73
C THR A 297 43.73 21.91 -1.59
N ASP A 298 44.16 21.69 -0.35
CA ASP A 298 45.26 20.80 -0.01
C ASP A 298 44.75 19.35 -0.08
N ILE A 299 45.36 18.55 -0.96
CA ILE A 299 45.29 17.08 -0.99
C ILE A 299 46.62 16.62 -0.42
N LEU A 300 46.59 15.80 0.63
CA LEU A 300 47.77 15.13 1.17
C LEU A 300 47.50 13.63 1.20
N ASP A 301 48.25 12.95 0.32
CA ASP A 301 48.43 11.52 0.24
C ASP A 301 49.19 10.99 1.47
N HIS A 302 48.79 9.82 1.95
CA HIS A 302 49.71 8.85 2.57
C HIS A 302 49.18 7.42 2.39
N GLU A 303 49.80 6.69 1.47
CA GLU A 303 50.03 5.23 1.51
C GLU A 303 50.93 4.93 2.76
N GLU A 304 50.91 3.79 3.44
CA GLU A 304 51.03 2.38 2.99
C GLU A 304 50.81 1.44 4.24
N PRO A 305 51.08 0.11 4.24
CA PRO A 305 50.10 -0.95 4.43
C PRO A 305 50.22 -1.74 5.76
N LEU A 306 49.22 -2.59 6.06
CA LEU A 306 49.33 -3.63 7.10
C LEU A 306 48.93 -5.01 6.56
N THR A 307 49.85 -5.95 6.73
CA THR A 307 49.83 -7.38 6.43
C THR A 307 48.89 -8.18 7.35
N PRO A 308 48.37 -9.35 6.92
CA PRO A 308 47.62 -10.25 7.77
C PRO A 308 48.56 -11.28 8.44
N GLN A 309 48.36 -11.55 9.73
CA GLN A 309 48.91 -12.72 10.40
C GLN A 309 47.77 -13.62 10.91
N SER A 310 47.81 -14.88 10.46
CA SER A 310 47.23 -16.04 11.13
C SER A 310 48.23 -16.56 12.19
N PRO A 311 47.79 -17.29 13.21
CA PRO A 311 48.17 -18.70 13.21
C PRO A 311 47.08 -19.69 13.66
N GLU A 312 47.32 -20.93 13.22
CA GLU A 312 46.65 -22.20 13.49
C GLU A 312 46.79 -22.72 14.94
N HIS A 313 46.08 -23.85 15.16
CA HIS A 313 46.14 -24.90 16.20
C HIS A 313 44.98 -24.88 17.22
N ASP A 314 44.34 -26.00 17.58
CA ASP A 314 44.27 -27.38 17.06
C ASP A 314 43.14 -28.09 17.86
N LYS A 315 42.57 -29.12 17.25
CA LYS A 315 42.09 -30.38 17.85
C LYS A 315 40.74 -30.55 18.59
N ASP A 316 40.18 -31.72 18.21
CA ASP A 316 39.30 -32.65 18.92
C ASP A 316 37.78 -32.46 18.83
N ASN A 317 37.15 -33.08 17.83
CA ASN A 317 36.42 -34.33 18.10
C ASN A 317 36.07 -35.12 16.82
N GLU A 318 36.78 -36.21 16.64
CA GLU A 318 36.52 -37.29 15.71
C GLU A 318 35.63 -38.32 16.41
N LYS A 319 34.45 -38.65 15.83
CA LYS A 319 33.80 -39.94 16.08
C LYS A 319 33.07 -40.46 14.85
N THR A 320 33.88 -41.07 13.99
CA THR A 320 33.68 -42.39 13.37
C THR A 320 32.25 -42.95 13.30
N ARG A 321 31.72 -43.08 12.08
CA ARG A 321 31.18 -44.36 11.56
C ARG A 321 31.14 -44.42 10.02
N GLN A 322 32.24 -44.94 9.48
CA GLN A 322 32.35 -45.83 8.31
C GLN A 322 31.34 -47.02 8.45
N THR A 323 30.75 -47.70 7.47
CA THR A 323 30.98 -47.96 6.04
C THR A 323 29.70 -48.62 5.49
N ALA A 324 29.36 -48.43 4.21
CA ALA A 324 29.00 -49.52 3.27
C ALA A 324 28.45 -48.93 1.96
N THR A 325 29.34 -48.86 0.98
CA THR A 325 28.99 -48.87 -0.44
C THR A 325 28.47 -50.26 -0.81
N ILE A 326 27.25 -50.36 -1.34
CA ILE A 326 26.86 -51.45 -2.24
C ILE A 326 26.24 -50.82 -3.48
N GLN A 327 26.80 -51.21 -4.60
CA GLN A 327 26.40 -50.86 -5.95
C GLN A 327 25.36 -51.88 -6.43
N ASP A 328 24.44 -51.40 -7.26
CA ASP A 328 23.84 -52.08 -8.42
C ASP A 328 22.37 -52.58 -8.35
N SER A 329 21.77 -52.53 -9.54
CA SER A 329 20.47 -52.99 -10.03
C SER A 329 19.23 -52.09 -9.80
N GLY A 330 18.78 -51.50 -10.90
CA GLY A 330 17.59 -50.65 -10.95
C GLY A 330 16.27 -51.42 -10.94
N THR A 331 15.18 -50.67 -10.76
CA THR A 331 13.88 -50.92 -11.39
C THR A 331 13.06 -49.63 -11.27
N GLU A 332 12.55 -49.15 -12.40
CA GLU A 332 11.47 -48.17 -12.47
C GLU A 332 10.30 -48.61 -11.58
N LYS A 333 9.89 -47.77 -10.62
CA LYS A 333 8.51 -47.70 -10.17
C LYS A 333 8.10 -46.25 -9.94
N GLN A 334 7.59 -45.69 -11.04
CA GLN A 334 6.64 -44.59 -11.05
C GLN A 334 5.49 -44.93 -10.08
N SER A 335 5.34 -44.15 -9.00
CA SER A 335 4.19 -44.25 -8.11
C SER A 335 3.62 -42.85 -7.86
N THR A 336 2.42 -42.68 -8.41
CA THR A 336 1.25 -41.95 -7.90
C THR A 336 1.39 -40.47 -7.51
N THR A 337 0.64 -39.60 -8.19
CA THR A 337 -0.45 -38.77 -7.62
C THR A 337 -1.07 -37.92 -8.74
N HIS A 338 -2.10 -38.40 -9.43
CA HIS A 338 -2.97 -37.58 -10.28
C HIS A 338 -4.37 -38.18 -10.28
N GLN A 339 -5.14 -37.98 -9.20
CA GLN A 339 -6.55 -38.35 -9.22
C GLN A 339 -7.43 -37.64 -8.17
N ASP A 340 -7.21 -36.35 -7.89
CA ASP A 340 -8.13 -35.57 -7.01
C ASP A 340 -8.46 -34.14 -7.50
N THR A 341 -8.08 -33.76 -8.73
CA THR A 341 -8.37 -32.41 -9.26
C THR A 341 -9.68 -32.29 -10.04
N ASN A 342 -10.33 -33.40 -10.40
CA ASN A 342 -11.51 -33.37 -11.27
C ASN A 342 -12.82 -33.03 -10.52
N ASN A 343 -12.93 -33.34 -9.23
CA ASN A 343 -14.15 -33.08 -8.46
C ASN A 343 -14.31 -31.61 -8.07
N TYR A 344 -13.21 -30.90 -7.81
CA TYR A 344 -13.23 -29.47 -7.46
C TYR A 344 -13.65 -28.58 -8.63
N ASN A 345 -13.14 -28.86 -9.84
CA ASN A 345 -13.51 -28.10 -11.03
C ASN A 345 -14.98 -28.30 -11.42
N PHE A 346 -15.53 -29.50 -11.22
CA PHE A 346 -16.95 -29.75 -11.44
C PHE A 346 -17.84 -28.96 -10.46
N LEU A 347 -17.52 -28.98 -9.16
CA LEU A 347 -18.28 -28.24 -8.14
C LEU A 347 -18.18 -26.73 -8.35
N LEU A 348 -17.01 -26.21 -8.72
CA LEU A 348 -16.82 -24.80 -9.01
C LEU A 348 -17.63 -24.38 -10.24
N ASN A 349 -17.58 -25.15 -11.33
CA ASN A 349 -18.33 -24.86 -12.55
C ASN A 349 -19.84 -24.98 -12.34
N ALA A 350 -20.31 -25.96 -11.56
CA ALA A 350 -21.71 -26.08 -11.19
C ALA A 350 -22.18 -24.90 -10.31
N GLY A 351 -21.35 -24.44 -9.37
CA GLY A 351 -21.63 -23.27 -8.55
C GLY A 351 -21.70 -21.98 -9.37
N ILE A 352 -20.78 -21.79 -10.31
CA ILE A 352 -20.78 -20.65 -11.24
C ILE A 352 -22.03 -20.68 -12.12
N ALA A 353 -22.38 -21.82 -12.71
CA ALA A 353 -23.59 -21.94 -13.54
C ALA A 353 -24.88 -21.68 -12.74
N LEU A 354 -24.97 -22.20 -11.52
CA LEU A 354 -26.14 -21.99 -10.65
C LEU A 354 -26.27 -20.51 -10.24
N SER A 355 -25.17 -19.88 -9.84
CA SER A 355 -25.16 -18.45 -9.46
C SER A 355 -25.50 -17.53 -10.63
N ALA A 356 -24.97 -17.81 -11.84
CA ALA A 356 -25.30 -17.05 -13.04
C ALA A 356 -26.80 -17.20 -13.39
N THR A 357 -27.34 -18.41 -13.31
CA THR A 357 -28.76 -18.68 -13.59
C THR A 357 -29.68 -17.97 -12.58
N LEU A 358 -29.32 -18.00 -11.30
CA LEU A 358 -30.05 -17.28 -10.24
C LEU A 358 -29.98 -15.77 -10.41
N ALA A 359 -28.84 -15.22 -10.82
CA ALA A 359 -28.68 -13.79 -11.09
C ALA A 359 -29.54 -13.33 -12.27
N ILE A 360 -29.57 -14.10 -13.37
CA ILE A 360 -30.44 -13.82 -14.52
C ILE A 360 -31.91 -13.91 -14.09
N GLY A 361 -32.29 -14.94 -13.33
CA GLY A 361 -33.66 -15.10 -12.81
C GLY A 361 -34.10 -13.92 -11.95
N ALA A 362 -33.23 -13.46 -11.04
CA ALA A 362 -33.50 -12.28 -10.20
C ALA A 362 -33.70 -11.01 -11.04
N PHE A 363 -32.88 -10.82 -12.09
CA PHE A 363 -33.00 -9.67 -12.98
C PHE A 363 -34.30 -9.68 -13.79
N VAL A 364 -34.71 -10.85 -14.30
CA VAL A 364 -35.98 -11.02 -15.02
C VAL A 364 -37.17 -10.71 -14.11
N VAL A 365 -37.16 -11.23 -12.87
CA VAL A 365 -38.22 -10.93 -11.89
C VAL A 365 -38.27 -9.44 -11.56
N ALA A 366 -37.11 -8.80 -11.37
CA ALA A 366 -37.03 -7.35 -11.13
C ALA A 366 -37.56 -6.54 -12.31
N ALA A 367 -37.24 -6.94 -13.55
CA ALA A 367 -37.74 -6.28 -14.76
C ALA A 367 -39.26 -6.41 -14.91
N ILE A 368 -39.83 -7.59 -14.64
CA ILE A 368 -41.28 -7.81 -14.66
C ILE A 368 -41.96 -6.99 -13.56
N ALA A 369 -41.39 -6.97 -12.35
CA ALA A 369 -41.91 -6.17 -11.23
C ALA A 369 -41.89 -4.67 -11.56
N LEU A 370 -40.82 -4.18 -12.19
CA LEU A 370 -40.71 -2.79 -12.61
C LEU A 370 -41.75 -2.44 -13.69
N ALA A 371 -41.94 -3.30 -14.68
CA ALA A 371 -42.98 -3.12 -15.69
C ALA A 371 -44.39 -3.09 -15.07
N ALA A 372 -44.64 -3.92 -14.07
CA ALA A 372 -45.92 -3.95 -13.36
C ALA A 372 -46.14 -2.67 -12.51
N VAL A 373 -45.08 -2.14 -11.88
CA VAL A 373 -45.12 -0.88 -11.10
C VAL A 373 -45.49 0.32 -11.98
N VAL A 374 -45.06 0.36 -13.24
CA VAL A 374 -45.39 1.45 -14.19
C VAL A 374 -46.89 1.48 -14.54
N ILE A 375 -47.58 0.34 -14.46
CA ILE A 375 -48.98 0.19 -14.88
C ILE A 375 -49.95 0.26 -13.68
N MET A 376 -49.45 0.15 -12.45
CA MET A 376 -50.29 0.07 -11.24
C MET A 376 -50.55 1.43 -10.57
N PRO A 377 -51.76 1.64 -10.01
CA PRO A 377 -52.03 2.82 -9.17
C PRO A 377 -51.21 2.77 -7.86
N PRO A 378 -50.84 3.93 -7.28
CA PRO A 378 -49.91 4.01 -6.13
C PRO A 378 -50.29 3.16 -4.91
N VAL A 379 -51.59 3.00 -4.65
CA VAL A 379 -52.11 2.21 -3.53
C VAL A 379 -51.82 0.70 -3.70
N ALA A 380 -51.78 0.20 -4.94
CA ALA A 380 -51.46 -1.20 -5.23
C ALA A 380 -49.96 -1.49 -5.06
N ILE A 381 -49.09 -0.50 -5.31
CA ILE A 381 -47.63 -0.64 -5.16
C ILE A 381 -47.25 -0.89 -3.70
N ALA A 382 -47.86 -0.15 -2.76
CA ALA A 382 -47.61 -0.32 -1.33
C ALA A 382 -47.96 -1.73 -0.84
N ALA A 383 -49.09 -2.28 -1.30
CA ALA A 383 -49.53 -3.64 -0.94
C ALA A 383 -48.57 -4.72 -1.46
N VAL A 384 -48.09 -4.59 -2.72
CA VAL A 384 -47.15 -5.53 -3.34
C VAL A 384 -45.79 -5.52 -2.63
N ILE A 385 -45.29 -4.34 -2.22
CA ILE A 385 -44.03 -4.22 -1.47
C ILE A 385 -44.13 -4.95 -0.13
N THR A 386 -45.24 -4.77 0.61
CA THR A 386 -45.44 -5.46 1.90
C THR A 386 -45.50 -6.97 1.74
N VAL A 387 -46.19 -7.49 0.72
CA VAL A 387 -46.25 -8.94 0.47
C VAL A 387 -44.88 -9.49 0.07
N GLY A 388 -44.12 -8.76 -0.74
CA GLY A 388 -42.74 -9.13 -1.11
C GLY A 388 -41.79 -9.20 0.09
N ALA A 389 -41.87 -8.23 1.00
CA ALA A 389 -41.06 -8.22 2.22
C ALA A 389 -41.41 -9.41 3.15
N VAL A 390 -42.69 -9.73 3.31
CA VAL A 390 -43.15 -10.87 4.12
C VAL A 390 -42.69 -12.19 3.49
N ALA A 391 -42.84 -12.37 2.17
CA ALA A 391 -42.38 -13.57 1.48
C ALA A 391 -40.85 -13.77 1.57
N GLY A 392 -40.08 -12.68 1.51
CA GLY A 392 -38.64 -12.70 1.70
C GLY A 392 -38.24 -13.14 3.12
N LEU A 393 -38.91 -12.61 4.14
CA LEU A 393 -38.69 -13.00 5.54
C LEU A 393 -39.05 -14.47 5.80
N VAL A 394 -40.18 -14.96 5.26
CA VAL A 394 -40.58 -16.36 5.38
C VAL A 394 -39.59 -17.30 4.67
N SER A 395 -39.13 -16.93 3.47
CA SER A 395 -38.14 -17.72 2.73
C SER A 395 -36.79 -17.76 3.45
N TYR A 396 -36.36 -16.64 4.03
CA TYR A 396 -35.15 -16.58 4.85
C TYR A 396 -35.26 -17.43 6.13
N GLY A 397 -36.42 -17.38 6.80
CA GLY A 397 -36.72 -18.21 7.96
C GLY A 397 -36.64 -19.71 7.65
N LEU A 398 -37.28 -20.15 6.56
CA LEU A 398 -37.25 -21.55 6.10
C LEU A 398 -35.84 -22.01 5.72
N PHE A 399 -35.03 -21.15 5.10
CA PHE A 399 -33.65 -21.47 4.78
C PHE A 399 -32.78 -21.62 6.05
N ASN A 400 -33.00 -20.76 7.04
CA ASN A 400 -32.25 -20.79 8.30
C ASN A 400 -32.63 -22.00 9.19
N THR A 401 -33.88 -22.45 9.15
CA THR A 401 -34.30 -23.68 9.86
C THR A 401 -33.73 -24.94 9.23
N LYS A 402 -33.60 -24.97 7.90
CA LYS A 402 -33.04 -26.13 7.17
C LYS A 402 -31.54 -26.37 7.45
N ASN A 403 -30.82 -25.33 7.86
CA ASN A 403 -29.40 -25.42 8.24
C ASN A 403 -29.19 -25.73 9.74
N LYS A 404 -30.26 -25.86 10.53
CA LYS A 404 -30.21 -26.12 11.99
C LYS A 404 -30.62 -27.52 12.41
N GLU A 405 -30.91 -28.44 11.49
CA GLU A 405 -31.05 -29.86 11.83
C GLU A 405 -29.67 -30.44 12.17
N LYS A 406 -29.26 -30.31 13.43
CA LYS A 406 -28.28 -31.21 14.05
C LYS A 406 -28.94 -32.60 14.24
N PRO A 407 -28.17 -33.69 14.15
CA PRO A 407 -28.68 -35.03 14.43
C PRO A 407 -29.17 -35.08 15.88
N GLU A 408 -30.39 -35.57 16.05
CA GLU A 408 -31.01 -35.85 17.33
C GLU A 408 -30.20 -36.92 18.07
N GLU A 409 -29.63 -36.53 19.21
CA GLU A 409 -28.99 -37.44 20.16
C GLU A 409 -30.08 -38.07 21.03
N SER A 410 -30.17 -39.40 21.05
CA SER A 410 -30.86 -40.14 22.11
C SER A 410 -30.50 -41.64 22.09
N PRO A 411 -30.52 -42.34 23.24
CA PRO A 411 -30.36 -41.86 24.60
C PRO A 411 -29.31 -42.66 25.40
N ASP A 412 -28.85 -41.99 26.46
CA ASP A 412 -27.96 -42.46 27.50
C ASP A 412 -28.54 -43.68 28.25
N ASN A 413 -27.73 -44.73 28.38
CA ASN A 413 -27.99 -45.93 29.17
C ASN A 413 -26.68 -46.33 29.84
N THR A 414 -26.38 -45.84 31.04
CA THR A 414 -26.15 -46.72 32.19
C THR A 414 -26.07 -45.97 33.53
N ALA A 415 -26.91 -46.47 34.44
CA ALA A 415 -27.09 -46.11 35.84
C ALA A 415 -25.80 -46.06 36.68
N THR A 416 -25.71 -45.05 37.54
CA THR A 416 -24.94 -45.12 38.79
C THR A 416 -25.94 -45.11 39.96
N THR A 417 -26.17 -46.26 40.59
CA THR A 417 -26.96 -46.39 41.82
C THR A 417 -26.01 -46.47 43.01
N THR A 418 -26.05 -45.45 43.86
CA THR A 418 -25.42 -45.42 45.18
C THR A 418 -26.20 -46.29 46.16
N LYS A 419 -25.47 -47.16 46.88
CA LYS A 419 -25.93 -47.97 48.03
C LYS A 419 -26.33 -47.09 49.20
N GLN A 420 -27.49 -47.38 49.79
CA GLN A 420 -27.81 -47.05 51.17
C GLN A 420 -28.63 -48.20 51.79
N SER A 421 -28.00 -48.97 52.68
CA SER A 421 -28.57 -49.80 53.75
C SER A 421 -27.34 -50.39 54.47
N GLY A 422 -27.10 -50.24 55.77
CA GLY A 422 -28.07 -50.32 56.86
C GLY A 422 -28.01 -51.72 57.50
N MET A 423 -26.84 -52.10 58.01
CA MET A 423 -26.58 -52.96 59.18
C MET A 423 -25.07 -53.15 59.36
#